data_AF-A9UVD1-F1
#
_entry.id   AF-A9UVD1-F1
#
_cell.length_a   1.000
_cell.length_b   1.000
_cell.length_c   1.000
_cell.angle_alpha   90.00
_cell.angle_beta   90.00
_cell.angle_gamma   90.00
#
_symmetry.space_group_name_H-M   'P 1'
#
loop_
_entity.id
_entity.type
_entity.pdbx_description
1 polymer ?
#
loop_
_entity_poly.entity_id
_entity_poly.type
_entity_poly.pdbx_seq_one_letter_code
_entity_poly.pdbx_strand_id
1 'polypeptide(L)'
;NDVHVATGLLKLYFREISEPAFTDHLYPSFIKAGHTSGEERSSQIQALCQELPRSHRKTLAYLFRHLQRVAQHSSLNKMQYNNLGIVFGPTLLRESEPSLD
;
A
#
# COMPACT_ATOMS: atom_id res chain seq x y z
N ASN A 1 19.70 15.15 7.95
CA ASN A 1 18.27 14.79 7.78
C ASN A 1 18.00 14.56 6.31
N ASP A 2 18.26 13.36 5.84
CA ASP A 2 18.02 12.97 4.46
C ASP A 2 16.61 12.38 4.34
N VAL A 3 15.75 13.04 3.57
CA VAL A 3 14.36 12.61 3.32
C VAL A 3 14.30 11.23 2.64
N HIS A 4 15.35 10.87 1.88
CA HIS A 4 15.47 9.57 1.25
C HIS A 4 15.70 8.45 2.28
N VAL A 5 16.38 8.74 3.39
CA VAL A 5 16.58 7.80 4.50
C VAL A 5 15.26 7.52 5.22
N ALA A 6 14.48 8.55 5.53
CA ALA A 6 13.16 8.37 6.17
C ALA A 6 12.20 7.56 5.29
N THR A 7 12.18 7.85 3.98
CA THR A 7 11.36 7.10 3.01
C THR A 7 11.86 5.67 2.82
N GLY A 8 13.18 5.45 2.88
CA GLY A 8 13.80 4.13 2.87
C GLY A 8 13.42 3.29 4.08
N LEU A 9 13.50 3.86 5.28
CA LEU A 9 13.12 3.19 6.54
C LEU A 9 11.64 2.82 6.58
N LEU A 10 10.77 3.70 6.08
CA LEU A 10 9.34 3.39 6.01
C LEU A 10 9.05 2.19 5.11
N LYS A 11 9.72 2.10 3.95
CA LYS A 11 9.61 0.94 3.05
C LYS A 11 10.20 -0.32 3.69
N LEU A 12 11.35 -0.19 4.37
CA LEU A 12 11.99 -1.28 5.07
C LEU A 12 11.07 -1.87 6.16
N TYR A 13 10.45 -1.00 6.96
CA TYR A 13 9.50 -1.41 8.00
C TYR A 13 8.36 -2.26 7.43
N PHE A 14 7.69 -1.82 6.37
CA PHE A 14 6.60 -2.61 5.76
C PHE A 14 7.08 -3.90 5.08
N ARG A 15 8.35 -3.95 4.65
CA ARG A 15 8.94 -5.16 4.10
C ARG A 15 9.30 -6.18 5.18
N GLU A 16 9.68 -5.74 6.38
CA GLU A 16 10.17 -6.61 7.45
C GLU A 16 9.09 -7.11 8.42
N ILE A 17 7.90 -6.52 8.43
CA ILE A 17 6.78 -7.04 9.24
C ILE A 17 6.36 -8.45 8.77
N SER A 18 5.99 -9.31 9.73
CA SER A 18 5.65 -10.72 9.48
C SER A 18 4.45 -10.91 8.56
N GLU A 19 3.44 -10.04 8.69
CA GLU A 19 2.26 -10.02 7.82
C GLU A 19 2.27 -8.75 6.95
N PRO A 20 2.04 -8.85 5.64
CA PRO A 20 1.94 -7.70 4.76
C PRO A 20 0.84 -6.71 5.17
N ALA A 21 0.99 -5.44 4.81
CA ALA A 21 0.04 -4.38 5.19
C ALA A 21 -1.39 -4.67 4.69
N PHE A 22 -1.51 -5.32 3.52
CA PHE A 22 -2.78 -5.74 2.92
C PHE A 22 -3.25 -7.15 3.31
N THR A 23 -2.51 -7.84 4.18
CA THR A 23 -2.70 -9.24 4.61
C THR A 23 -2.58 -10.27 3.47
N ASP A 24 -2.05 -11.44 3.79
CA ASP A 24 -1.96 -12.54 2.82
C ASP A 24 -3.34 -13.06 2.44
N HIS A 25 -4.25 -13.10 3.42
CA HIS A 25 -5.60 -13.58 3.21
C HIS A 25 -6.38 -12.76 2.17
N LEU A 26 -6.22 -11.44 2.18
CA LEU A 26 -6.95 -10.54 1.27
C LEU A 26 -6.17 -10.25 -0.02
N TYR A 27 -4.88 -10.60 -0.09
CA TYR A 27 -4.03 -10.32 -1.26
C TYR A 27 -4.66 -10.78 -2.59
N PRO A 28 -5.12 -12.04 -2.76
CA PRO A 28 -5.74 -12.48 -4.02
C PRO A 28 -6.97 -11.66 -4.40
N SER A 29 -7.77 -11.26 -3.40
CA SER A 29 -8.97 -10.44 -3.61
C SER A 29 -8.61 -9.02 -4.06
N PHE A 30 -7.56 -8.42 -3.49
CA PHE A 30 -7.05 -7.12 -3.94
C PHE A 30 -6.51 -7.17 -5.37
N ILE A 31 -5.77 -8.22 -5.74
CA ILE A 31 -5.29 -8.41 -7.12
C ILE A 31 -6.47 -8.53 -8.08
N LYS A 32 -7.46 -9.39 -7.76
CA LYS A 32 -8.67 -9.55 -8.58
C LYS A 32 -9.43 -8.23 -8.75
N ALA A 33 -9.63 -7.48 -7.67
CA ALA A 33 -10.28 -6.17 -7.73
C ALA A 33 -9.49 -5.18 -8.59
N GLY A 34 -8.16 -5.24 -8.55
CA GLY A 34 -7.28 -4.41 -9.39
C GLY A 34 -7.46 -4.59 -10.90
N HIS A 35 -7.91 -5.78 -11.34
CA HIS A 35 -8.19 -6.08 -12.74
C HIS A 35 -9.58 -5.59 -13.22
N THR A 36 -10.44 -5.13 -12.32
CA THR A 36 -11.72 -4.51 -12.68
C THR A 36 -11.53 -3.03 -13.04
N SER A 37 -12.59 -2.36 -13.50
CA SER A 37 -12.51 -0.95 -13.93
C SER A 37 -13.68 -0.12 -13.42
N GLY A 38 -13.55 1.21 -13.54
CA GLY A 38 -14.61 2.16 -13.17
C GLY A 38 -15.00 2.14 -11.70
N GLU A 39 -16.30 2.32 -11.44
CA GLU A 39 -16.90 2.37 -10.10
C GLU A 39 -16.88 1.00 -9.39
N GLU A 40 -16.94 -0.08 -10.15
CA GLU A 40 -16.87 -1.44 -9.61
C GLU A 40 -15.55 -1.66 -8.88
N ARG A 41 -14.43 -1.28 -9.50
CA ARG A 41 -13.10 -1.34 -8.87
C ARG A 41 -13.06 -0.58 -7.55
N SER A 42 -13.61 0.62 -7.54
CA SER A 42 -13.59 1.48 -6.35
C SER A 42 -14.42 0.87 -5.23
N SER A 43 -15.59 0.33 -5.56
CA SER A 43 -16.51 -0.33 -4.61
C SER A 43 -15.90 -1.60 -4.03
N GLN A 44 -15.28 -2.46 -4.85
CA GLN A 44 -14.62 -3.68 -4.40
C GLN A 44 -13.42 -3.37 -3.50
N ILE A 45 -12.55 -2.43 -3.89
CA ILE A 45 -11.41 -2.02 -3.07
C ILE A 45 -11.89 -1.44 -1.74
N GLN A 46 -12.97 -0.65 -1.74
CA GLN A 46 -13.54 -0.09 -0.51
C GLN A 46 -14.07 -1.18 0.43
N ALA A 47 -14.77 -2.18 -0.10
CA ALA A 47 -15.24 -3.33 0.68
C ALA A 47 -14.08 -4.11 1.31
N LEU A 48 -13.06 -4.45 0.52
CA LEU A 48 -11.86 -5.13 1.02
C LEU A 48 -11.11 -4.31 2.07
N CYS A 49 -11.05 -2.99 1.91
CA CYS A 49 -10.48 -2.11 2.93
C CYS A 49 -11.26 -2.16 4.26
N GLN A 50 -12.57 -2.46 4.24
CA GLN A 50 -13.37 -2.61 5.46
C GLN A 50 -13.10 -3.94 6.17
N GLU A 51 -12.76 -4.99 5.42
CA GLU A 51 -12.41 -6.33 5.93
C GLU A 51 -11.03 -6.40 6.59
N LEU A 52 -10.13 -5.45 6.28
CA LEU A 52 -8.82 -5.37 6.92
C LEU A 52 -8.91 -5.29 8.45
N PRO A 53 -8.00 -5.95 9.18
CA PRO A 53 -7.84 -5.74 10.62
C PRO A 53 -7.67 -4.26 10.96
N ARG A 54 -8.24 -3.84 12.11
CA ARG A 54 -8.28 -2.41 12.49
C ARG A 54 -6.91 -1.74 12.50
N SER A 55 -5.86 -2.44 12.93
CA SER A 55 -4.48 -1.96 12.96
C SER A 55 -3.93 -1.73 11.54
N HIS A 56 -4.16 -2.67 10.62
CA HIS A 56 -3.73 -2.59 9.22
C HIS A 56 -4.42 -1.43 8.51
N ARG A 57 -5.75 -1.36 8.64
CA ARG A 57 -6.57 -0.29 8.05
C ARG A 57 -6.15 1.09 8.53
N LYS A 58 -5.92 1.27 9.83
CA LYS A 58 -5.44 2.54 10.39
C LYS A 58 -4.07 2.92 9.82
N THR A 59 -3.15 1.97 9.77
CA THR A 59 -1.79 2.19 9.28
C THR A 59 -1.80 2.60 7.81
N LEU A 60 -2.52 1.85 6.97
CA LEU A 60 -2.70 2.17 5.54
C LEU A 60 -3.37 3.53 5.34
N ALA A 61 -4.39 3.88 6.14
CA ALA A 61 -5.04 5.18 6.04
C ALA A 61 -4.08 6.35 6.34
N TYR A 62 -3.20 6.20 7.34
CA TYR A 62 -2.17 7.19 7.63
C TYR A 62 -1.14 7.29 6.51
N LEU A 63 -0.68 6.15 6.00
CA LEU A 63 0.26 6.08 4.88
C LEU A 63 -0.32 6.74 3.63
N PHE A 64 -1.53 6.34 3.19
CA PHE A 64 -2.14 6.89 1.98
C PHE A 64 -2.44 8.38 2.10
N ARG A 65 -2.83 8.88 3.27
CA ARG A 65 -2.96 10.33 3.51
C ARG A 65 -1.62 11.06 3.38
N HIS A 66 -0.52 10.42 3.75
CA HIS A 66 0.82 10.98 3.52
C HIS A 66 1.19 10.95 2.03
N LEU A 67 1.00 9.82 1.35
CA LEU A 67 1.29 9.69 -0.09
C LEU A 67 0.43 10.63 -0.94
N GLN A 68 -0.82 10.89 -0.57
CA GLN A 68 -1.66 11.90 -1.19
C GLN A 68 -1.03 13.30 -1.10
N ARG A 69 -0.51 13.68 0.07
CA ARG A 69 0.20 14.96 0.24
C ARG A 69 1.47 15.01 -0.61
N VAL A 70 2.20 13.90 -0.74
CA VAL A 70 3.37 13.83 -1.64
C VAL A 70 2.94 14.04 -3.10
N ALA A 71 1.87 13.39 -3.54
CA ALA A 71 1.34 13.51 -4.91
C ALA A 71 0.83 14.91 -5.25
N GLN A 72 0.25 15.61 -4.28
CA GLN A 72 -0.19 17.01 -4.44
C GLN A 72 0.98 17.97 -4.75
N HIS A 73 2.21 17.61 -4.38
CA HIS A 73 3.43 18.38 -4.69
C HIS A 73 4.20 17.82 -5.91
N SER A 74 3.54 17.02 -6.75
CA SER A 74 4.18 16.34 -7.90
C SER A 74 4.78 17.28 -8.94
N SER A 75 4.35 18.54 -9.03
CA SER A 75 4.99 19.57 -9.87
C SER A 75 6.46 19.81 -9.47
N LEU A 76 6.77 19.70 -8.18
CA LEU A 76 8.09 19.90 -7.60
C LEU A 76 8.86 18.59 -7.44
N ASN A 77 8.28 17.60 -6.77
CA ASN A 77 8.97 16.35 -6.42
C ASN A 77 8.88 15.26 -7.49
N LYS A 78 8.11 15.49 -8.56
CA LYS A 78 7.88 14.56 -9.69
C LYS A 78 7.24 13.22 -9.32
N MET A 79 6.70 13.09 -8.12
CA MET A 79 6.04 11.88 -7.62
C MET A 79 4.52 11.97 -7.82
N GLN A 80 4.03 11.59 -9.00
CA GLN A 80 2.59 11.42 -9.24
C GLN A 80 2.08 10.11 -8.60
N TYR A 81 0.76 9.95 -8.49
CA TYR A 81 0.14 8.73 -7.95
C TYR A 81 0.66 7.44 -8.60
N ASN A 82 0.87 7.45 -9.92
CA ASN A 82 1.42 6.30 -10.65
C ASN A 82 2.82 5.92 -10.16
N ASN A 83 3.72 6.90 -10.01
CA ASN A 83 5.09 6.68 -9.53
C ASN A 83 5.10 6.16 -8.09
N LEU A 84 4.22 6.70 -7.24
CA LEU A 84 4.06 6.22 -5.86
C LEU A 84 3.53 4.79 -5.82
N GLY A 85 2.57 4.45 -6.69
CA GLY A 85 2.05 3.09 -6.83
C GLY A 85 3.12 2.08 -7.23
N ILE A 86 3.99 2.44 -8.18
CA ILE A 86 5.12 1.58 -8.59
C ILE A 86 6.09 1.34 -7.43
N VAL A 87 6.37 2.36 -6.62
CA VAL A 87 7.34 2.27 -5.50
C VAL A 87 6.78 1.54 -4.29
N PHE A 88 5.52 1.81 -3.91
CA PHE A 88 4.91 1.27 -2.70
C PHE A 88 4.11 -0.01 -2.94
N GLY A 89 3.62 -0.25 -4.16
CA GLY A 89 2.82 -1.42 -4.52
C GLY A 89 3.47 -2.74 -4.09
N PRO A 90 4.69 -3.06 -4.56
CA PRO A 90 5.39 -4.29 -4.19
C PRO A 90 5.74 -4.40 -2.69
N THR A 91 5.78 -3.28 -1.97
CA THR A 91 6.08 -3.26 -0.53
C THR A 91 4.84 -3.54 0.32
N LEU A 92 3.67 -3.04 -0.13
CA LEU A 92 2.42 -3.13 0.63
C LEU A 92 1.59 -4.35 0.24
N LEU A 93 1.58 -4.69 -1.06
CA LEU A 93 0.90 -5.84 -1.67
C LEU A 93 1.98 -6.85 -2.05
N ARG A 94 2.34 -7.70 -1.11
CA ARG A 94 3.25 -8.84 -1.32
C ARG A 94 2.61 -10.08 -0.71
N GLU A 95 2.97 -11.24 -1.24
CA GLU A 95 2.80 -12.50 -0.53
C GLU A 95 3.85 -12.54 0.59
N SER A 96 3.47 -13.02 1.78
CA SER A 96 4.45 -13.37 2.80
C SER A 96 5.39 -14.44 2.26
N GLU A 97 6.67 -14.34 2.64
CA GLU A 97 7.60 -15.43 2.41
C GLU A 97 7.03 -16.67 3.11
N PRO A 98 6.95 -17.84 2.45
CA PRO A 98 6.47 -19.05 3.11
C PRO A 98 7.30 -19.26 4.38
N SER A 99 6.62 -19.37 5.52
CA SER A 99 7.28 -19.78 6.75
C SER A 99 7.96 -21.11 6.49
N LEU A 100 9.28 -21.17 6.72
CA LEU A 100 10.03 -22.42 6.74
C LEU A 100 9.62 -23.19 8.00
N ASP A 101 8.42 -23.75 8.00
CA ASP A 101 7.96 -24.73 8.97
C ASP A 101 7.83 -26.11 8.28
#